data_AF-A0A915IZA8-F1
#
_entry.id   AF-A0A915IZA8-F1
#
_cell.length_a   1.000
_cell.length_b   1.000
_cell.length_c   1.000
_cell.angle_alpha   90.00
_cell.angle_beta   90.00
_cell.angle_gamma   90.00
#
_symmetry.space_group_name_H-M   'P 1'
#
loop_
_entity.id
_entity.type
_entity.pdbx_description
1 polymer ?
#
loop_
_entity_poly.entity_id
_entity_poly.type
_entity_poly.pdbx_seq_one_letter_code
_entity_poly.pdbx_strand_id
1 'polypeptide(L)'
;MGSFELRKAAFTALVDYRRAHTDKVSDFIDVTLALLKNTGMTHFVLIDKYLVTLNHPTLMSEKAKPDIDNLIQAYTYLKGVADDQKNYLKFLKSDDELGVLNRQKFKNVTAIAYHLAIRKEPSLSNYNPALTEMLTRAEKTLMDDLDNAFGKSVDLKQVSTYVARYGQTAYAAVQKMLDK
;
A
#
# COMPACT_ATOMS: atom_id res chain seq x y z
N MET A 1 -2.30 -19.48 19.92
CA MET A 1 -1.44 -18.43 19.32
C MET A 1 -0.09 -19.06 19.02
N GLY A 2 0.34 -19.14 17.76
CA GLY A 2 1.68 -19.65 17.43
C GLY A 2 2.75 -18.66 17.90
N SER A 3 3.85 -19.17 18.47
CA SER A 3 4.94 -18.32 18.97
C SER A 3 5.55 -17.51 17.82
N PHE A 4 5.55 -16.18 17.93
CA PHE A 4 6.23 -15.27 16.98
C PHE A 4 7.67 -15.73 16.73
N GLU A 5 8.37 -16.15 17.79
CA GLU A 5 9.74 -16.66 17.69
C GLU A 5 9.85 -17.88 16.78
N LEU A 6 8.87 -18.79 16.81
CA LEU A 6 8.86 -19.95 15.91
C LEU A 6 8.67 -19.53 14.45
N ARG A 7 7.78 -18.57 14.18
CA ARG A 7 7.55 -18.03 12.83
C ARG A 7 8.81 -17.34 12.29
N LYS A 8 9.46 -16.53 13.12
CA LYS A 8 10.69 -15.82 12.79
C LYS A 8 11.85 -16.78 12.55
N ALA A 9 12.02 -17.77 13.44
CA ALA A 9 13.05 -18.80 13.30
C ALA A 9 12.87 -19.62 12.02
N ALA A 10 11.63 -20.06 11.73
CA ALA A 10 11.34 -20.80 10.50
C ALA A 10 11.61 -19.97 9.24
N PHE A 11 11.19 -18.70 9.21
CA PHE A 11 11.48 -17.81 8.09
C PHE A 11 12.99 -17.58 7.89
N THR A 12 13.72 -17.36 8.99
CA THR A 12 15.17 -17.16 8.95
C THR A 12 15.88 -18.40 8.42
N ALA A 13 15.47 -19.59 8.87
CA ALA A 13 16.02 -20.86 8.38
C ALA A 13 15.80 -21.05 6.87
N LEU A 14 14.63 -20.67 6.33
CA LEU A 14 14.36 -20.74 4.90
C LEU A 14 15.29 -19.79 4.10
N VAL A 15 15.46 -18.55 4.58
CA VAL A 15 16.33 -17.57 3.93
C VAL A 15 17.80 -18.00 3.98
N ASP A 16 18.26 -18.50 5.12
CA ASP A 16 19.63 -18.97 5.28
C ASP A 16 19.90 -20.21 4.43
N TYR A 17 18.96 -21.16 4.37
CA TYR A 17 19.07 -22.31 3.49
C TYR A 17 19.18 -21.87 2.03
N ARG A 18 18.31 -20.95 1.59
CA ARG A 18 18.32 -20.45 0.21
C ARG A 18 19.62 -19.74 -0.15
N ARG A 19 20.25 -19.03 0.79
CA ARG A 19 21.54 -18.37 0.60
C ARG A 19 22.69 -19.37 0.46
N ALA A 20 22.62 -20.50 1.15
CA ALA A 20 23.67 -21.51 1.18
C ALA A 20 23.55 -22.59 0.09
N HIS A 21 22.40 -22.74 -0.57
CA HIS A 21 22.13 -23.84 -1.51
C HIS A 21 21.55 -23.35 -2.85
N THR A 22 21.79 -24.14 -3.89
CA THR A 22 21.30 -23.91 -5.27
C THR A 22 20.66 -25.17 -5.87
N ASP A 23 20.11 -26.03 -5.02
CA ASP A 23 19.47 -27.29 -5.41
C ASP A 23 17.96 -27.12 -5.66
N LYS A 24 17.26 -28.20 -6.00
CA LYS A 24 15.80 -28.17 -6.24
C LYS A 24 15.00 -27.70 -5.02
N VAL A 25 15.54 -27.88 -3.81
CA VAL A 25 14.91 -27.40 -2.57
C VAL A 25 14.99 -25.87 -2.52
N SER A 26 16.11 -25.29 -2.96
CA SER A 26 16.27 -23.84 -3.09
C SER A 26 15.26 -23.22 -4.06
N ASP A 27 14.93 -23.87 -5.19
CA ASP A 27 13.89 -23.41 -6.12
C ASP A 27 12.50 -23.40 -5.47
N PHE A 28 12.18 -24.43 -4.70
CA PHE A 28 10.93 -24.50 -3.94
C PHE A 28 10.84 -23.40 -2.88
N ILE A 29 11.97 -23.07 -2.24
CA ILE A 29 12.05 -21.98 -1.28
C ILE A 29 11.85 -20.63 -1.99
N ASP A 30 12.36 -20.42 -3.20
CA ASP A 30 12.11 -19.19 -3.96
C ASP A 30 10.61 -18.98 -4.23
N VAL A 31 9.90 -20.03 -4.65
CA VAL A 31 8.44 -19.99 -4.83
C VAL A 31 7.75 -19.68 -3.50
N THR A 32 8.20 -20.31 -2.41
CA THR A 32 7.65 -20.06 -1.06
C THR A 32 7.86 -18.60 -0.64
N LEU A 33 9.08 -18.07 -0.75
CA LEU A 33 9.40 -16.68 -0.42
C LEU A 33 8.64 -15.68 -1.29
N ALA A 34 8.36 -16.02 -2.56
CA ALA A 34 7.52 -15.21 -3.42
C ALA A 34 6.07 -15.14 -2.91
N LEU A 35 5.52 -16.26 -2.42
CA LEU A 35 4.17 -16.32 -1.84
C LEU A 35 4.07 -15.63 -0.48
N LEU A 36 5.12 -15.69 0.33
CA LEU A 36 5.14 -15.03 1.65
C LEU A 36 5.29 -13.51 1.53
N LYS A 37 5.78 -13.00 0.40
CA LYS A 37 6.00 -11.58 0.15
C LYS A 37 4.72 -10.78 0.38
N ASN A 38 4.81 -9.73 1.20
CA ASN A 38 3.72 -8.81 1.56
C ASN A 38 2.49 -9.46 2.20
N THR A 39 2.61 -10.71 2.67
CA THR A 39 1.51 -11.39 3.38
C THR A 39 1.07 -10.59 4.60
N GLY A 40 -0.23 -10.36 4.73
CA GLY A 40 -0.82 -9.55 5.81
C GLY A 40 -0.59 -8.04 5.69
N MET A 41 0.04 -7.59 4.58
CA MET A 41 0.37 -6.19 4.31
C MET A 41 -0.26 -5.67 3.02
N THR A 42 -1.23 -6.40 2.46
CA THR A 42 -1.86 -6.05 1.17
C THR A 42 -2.46 -4.65 1.17
N HIS A 43 -3.05 -4.20 2.27
CA HIS A 43 -3.56 -2.82 2.38
C HIS A 43 -2.45 -1.79 2.15
N PHE A 44 -1.28 -1.98 2.75
CA PHE A 44 -0.13 -1.10 2.52
C PHE A 44 0.39 -1.16 1.10
N VAL A 45 0.46 -2.35 0.50
CA VAL A 45 0.87 -2.49 -0.90
C VAL A 45 -0.05 -1.70 -1.83
N LEU A 46 -1.36 -1.75 -1.60
CA LEU A 46 -2.33 -1.01 -2.40
C LEU A 46 -2.22 0.50 -2.15
N ILE A 47 -2.09 0.93 -0.89
CA ILE A 47 -1.90 2.35 -0.55
C ILE A 47 -0.63 2.87 -1.22
N ASP A 48 0.48 2.14 -1.14
CA ASP A 48 1.73 2.54 -1.75
C ASP A 48 1.61 2.62 -3.28
N LYS A 49 1.17 1.53 -3.92
CA LYS A 49 1.07 1.41 -5.38
C LYS A 49 0.09 2.41 -6.00
N TYR A 50 -1.06 2.66 -5.36
CA TYR A 50 -2.15 3.44 -5.95
C TYR A 50 -2.29 4.84 -5.40
N LEU A 51 -1.64 5.18 -4.29
CA LEU A 51 -1.72 6.52 -3.69
C LEU A 51 -0.35 7.16 -3.52
N VAL A 52 0.54 6.56 -2.72
CA VAL A 52 1.76 7.24 -2.27
C VAL A 52 2.81 7.34 -3.37
N THR A 53 3.15 6.22 -4.02
CA THR A 53 4.07 6.20 -5.15
C THR A 53 3.59 7.12 -6.27
N LEU A 54 2.29 7.27 -6.45
CA LEU A 54 1.72 8.12 -7.51
C LEU A 54 1.53 9.58 -7.08
N ASN A 55 1.77 9.92 -5.81
CA ASN A 55 1.37 11.18 -5.20
C ASN A 55 -0.09 11.56 -5.53
N HIS A 56 -1.01 10.59 -5.36
CA HIS A 56 -2.37 10.69 -5.87
C HIS A 56 -3.16 11.79 -5.12
N PRO A 57 -3.88 12.68 -5.83
CA PRO A 57 -4.61 13.81 -5.22
C PRO A 57 -5.64 13.44 -4.16
N THR A 58 -6.14 12.21 -4.18
CA THR A 58 -7.12 11.73 -3.20
C THR A 58 -6.57 11.65 -1.78
N LEU A 59 -5.24 11.66 -1.62
CA LEU A 59 -4.59 11.83 -0.31
C LEU A 59 -4.90 13.20 0.32
N MET A 60 -5.32 14.19 -0.46
CA MET A 60 -5.71 15.53 0.02
C MET A 60 -7.20 15.63 0.36
N SER A 61 -8.00 14.59 0.07
CA SER A 61 -9.44 14.61 0.34
C SER A 61 -9.77 14.61 1.84
N GLU A 62 -10.90 15.21 2.23
CA GLU A 62 -11.40 15.18 3.62
C GLU A 62 -11.47 13.75 4.18
N LYS A 63 -11.83 12.79 3.32
CA LYS A 63 -11.91 11.37 3.69
C LYS A 63 -10.55 10.80 4.10
N ALA A 64 -9.46 11.22 3.47
CA ALA A 64 -8.12 10.72 3.77
C ALA A 64 -7.52 11.34 5.04
N LYS A 65 -7.86 12.60 5.37
CA LYS A 65 -7.24 13.38 6.45
C LYS A 65 -7.08 12.64 7.78
N PRO A 66 -8.09 11.91 8.31
CA PRO A 66 -7.96 11.24 9.62
C PRO A 66 -6.85 10.20 9.68
N ASP A 67 -6.41 9.69 8.52
CA ASP A 67 -5.46 8.59 8.42
C ASP A 67 -4.04 9.08 8.03
N ILE A 68 -3.89 10.34 7.59
CA ILE A 68 -2.62 10.84 7.02
C ILE A 68 -1.48 10.85 8.06
N ASP A 69 -1.74 11.30 9.27
CA ASP A 69 -0.72 11.33 10.32
C ASP A 69 -0.24 9.92 10.69
N ASN A 70 -1.18 8.99 10.82
CA ASN A 70 -0.85 7.58 11.00
C ASN A 70 -0.02 7.09 9.82
N LEU A 71 -0.40 7.45 8.58
CA LEU A 71 0.26 6.98 7.36
C LEU A 71 1.72 7.46 7.33
N ILE A 72 1.97 8.71 7.70
CA ILE A 72 3.31 9.28 7.86
C ILE A 72 4.12 8.49 8.91
N GLN A 73 3.51 8.16 10.06
CA GLN A 73 4.17 7.34 11.09
C GLN A 73 4.53 5.94 10.55
N ALA A 74 3.64 5.31 9.79
CA ALA A 74 3.90 4.02 9.17
C ALA A 74 5.05 4.07 8.15
N TYR A 75 5.09 5.07 7.25
CA TYR A 75 6.20 5.22 6.32
C TYR A 75 7.52 5.58 7.02
N THR A 76 7.46 6.32 8.13
CA THR A 76 8.64 6.60 8.96
C THR A 76 9.18 5.31 9.59
N TYR A 77 8.30 4.47 10.13
CA TYR A 77 8.68 3.13 10.60
C TYR A 77 9.32 2.30 9.47
N LEU A 78 8.67 2.23 8.31
CA LEU A 78 9.17 1.46 7.16
C LEU A 78 10.52 1.98 6.66
N LYS A 79 10.79 3.28 6.72
CA LYS A 79 12.10 3.87 6.37
C LYS A 79 13.23 3.35 7.27
N GLY A 80 12.92 3.01 8.51
CA GLY A 80 13.86 2.41 9.46
C GLY A 80 14.08 0.89 9.27
N VAL A 81 13.31 0.24 8.40
CA VAL A 81 13.46 -1.20 8.13
C VAL A 81 14.34 -1.43 6.90
N ALA A 82 15.24 -2.43 6.97
CA ALA A 82 16.06 -2.84 5.85
C ALA A 82 15.22 -3.32 4.66
N ASP A 83 15.64 -2.98 3.43
CA ASP A 83 14.85 -3.20 2.20
C ASP A 83 14.54 -4.67 1.95
N ASP A 84 15.46 -5.57 2.27
CA ASP A 84 15.30 -7.03 2.15
C ASP A 84 14.27 -7.59 3.15
N GLN A 85 13.97 -6.87 4.23
CA GLN A 85 13.00 -7.26 5.26
C GLN A 85 11.61 -6.66 5.05
N LYS A 86 11.49 -5.54 4.33
CA LYS A 86 10.22 -4.78 4.18
C LYS A 86 9.06 -5.63 3.68
N ASN A 87 9.33 -6.62 2.83
CA ASN A 87 8.29 -7.46 2.27
C ASN A 87 7.91 -8.66 3.17
N TYR A 88 8.61 -8.87 4.29
CA TYR A 88 8.46 -10.06 5.15
C TYR A 88 8.17 -9.70 6.60
N LEU A 89 7.72 -8.46 6.85
CA LEU A 89 7.49 -7.94 8.19
C LEU A 89 6.57 -8.82 9.04
N LYS A 90 5.53 -9.42 8.45
CA LYS A 90 4.62 -10.30 9.20
C LYS A 90 5.33 -11.52 9.81
N PHE A 91 6.44 -11.96 9.21
CA PHE A 91 7.25 -13.07 9.70
C PHE A 91 8.39 -12.61 10.62
N LEU A 92 8.93 -11.42 10.38
CA LEU A 92 10.12 -10.89 11.06
C LEU A 92 9.83 -10.05 12.31
N LYS A 93 8.60 -9.55 12.45
CA LYS A 93 8.20 -8.60 13.49
C LYS A 93 7.04 -9.13 14.35
N SER A 94 7.03 -8.72 15.61
CA SER A 94 5.94 -9.04 16.54
C SER A 94 4.66 -8.27 16.17
N ASP A 95 3.49 -8.72 16.65
CA ASP A 95 2.25 -8.00 16.36
C ASP A 95 2.22 -6.61 17.04
N ASP A 96 2.94 -6.43 18.16
CA ASP A 96 3.10 -5.14 18.83
C ASP A 96 3.93 -4.17 17.97
N GLU A 97 5.06 -4.63 17.41
CA GLU A 97 5.87 -3.84 16.47
C GLU A 97 5.06 -3.46 15.21
N LEU A 98 4.22 -4.39 14.73
CA LEU A 98 3.36 -4.17 13.57
C LEU A 98 2.10 -3.34 13.90
N GLY A 99 1.88 -2.98 15.16
CA GLY A 99 0.75 -2.15 15.59
C GLY A 99 0.73 -0.77 14.92
N VAL A 100 1.89 -0.25 14.51
CA VAL A 100 1.98 0.97 13.69
C VAL A 100 1.45 0.75 12.27
N LEU A 101 1.49 -0.47 11.75
CA LEU A 101 1.02 -0.85 10.41
C LEU A 101 -0.40 -1.46 10.42
N ASN A 102 -1.12 -1.32 11.54
CA ASN A 102 -2.47 -1.86 11.67
C ASN A 102 -3.41 -1.19 10.67
N ARG A 103 -4.04 -2.00 9.81
CA ARG A 103 -5.01 -1.57 8.80
C ARG A 103 -6.08 -0.61 9.32
N GLN A 104 -6.56 -0.78 10.56
CA GLN A 104 -7.60 0.08 11.14
C GLN A 104 -7.18 1.54 11.29
N LYS A 105 -5.87 1.82 11.42
CA LYS A 105 -5.32 3.19 11.47
C LYS A 105 -5.37 3.91 10.12
N PHE A 106 -5.60 3.17 9.04
CA PHE A 106 -5.60 3.65 7.66
C PHE A 106 -6.90 3.26 6.94
N LYS A 107 -8.01 3.11 7.66
CA LYS A 107 -9.24 2.54 7.10
C LYS A 107 -9.77 3.31 5.89
N ASN A 108 -9.73 4.64 5.93
CA ASN A 108 -10.20 5.51 4.87
C ASN A 108 -9.26 5.50 3.67
N VAL A 109 -7.96 5.66 3.91
CA VAL A 109 -6.93 5.63 2.85
C VAL A 109 -6.85 4.25 2.21
N THR A 110 -7.05 3.18 2.99
CA THR A 110 -7.21 1.81 2.48
C THR A 110 -8.43 1.74 1.56
N ALA A 111 -9.60 2.27 1.97
CA ALA A 111 -10.80 2.24 1.14
C ALA A 111 -10.63 2.99 -0.19
N ILE A 112 -9.96 4.14 -0.17
CA ILE A 112 -9.61 4.90 -1.37
C ILE A 112 -8.69 4.07 -2.27
N ALA A 113 -7.61 3.50 -1.72
CA ALA A 113 -6.66 2.68 -2.49
C ALA A 113 -7.34 1.47 -3.13
N TYR A 114 -8.22 0.78 -2.40
CA TYR A 114 -8.99 -0.35 -2.92
C TYR A 114 -9.93 0.04 -4.06
N HIS A 115 -10.65 1.15 -3.93
CA HIS A 115 -11.54 1.66 -4.99
C HIS A 115 -10.77 1.91 -6.28
N LEU A 116 -9.64 2.63 -6.19
CA LEU A 116 -8.78 2.91 -7.33
C LEU A 116 -8.14 1.62 -7.90
N ALA A 117 -7.76 0.68 -7.04
CA ALA A 117 -7.18 -0.59 -7.44
C ALA A 117 -8.16 -1.44 -8.24
N ILE A 118 -9.40 -1.61 -7.76
CA ILE A 118 -10.44 -2.41 -8.45
C ILE A 118 -10.81 -1.78 -9.80
N ARG A 119 -10.87 -0.46 -9.87
CA ARG A 119 -11.14 0.26 -11.12
C ARG A 119 -10.06 -0.01 -12.17
N LYS A 120 -8.80 -0.12 -11.77
CA LYS A 120 -7.65 -0.39 -12.65
C LYS A 120 -7.48 -1.88 -12.94
N GLU A 121 -7.74 -2.72 -11.95
CA GLU A 121 -7.59 -4.17 -11.98
C GLU A 121 -8.89 -4.82 -11.43
N PRO A 122 -9.93 -5.00 -12.27
CA PRO A 122 -11.23 -5.52 -11.83
C PRO A 122 -11.17 -6.91 -11.20
N SER A 123 -10.14 -7.69 -11.48
CA SER A 123 -9.87 -8.99 -10.83
C SER A 123 -9.67 -8.88 -9.32
N LEU A 124 -9.26 -7.70 -8.82
CA LEU A 124 -9.12 -7.42 -7.39
C LEU A 124 -10.46 -7.24 -6.67
N SER A 125 -11.59 -7.18 -7.39
CA SER A 125 -12.92 -7.06 -6.79
C SER A 125 -13.30 -8.24 -5.88
N ASN A 126 -12.75 -9.42 -6.17
CA ASN A 126 -12.87 -10.61 -5.31
C ASN A 126 -12.05 -10.50 -4.02
N TYR A 127 -11.05 -9.63 -4.02
CA TYR A 127 -10.24 -9.29 -2.86
C TYR A 127 -10.96 -8.15 -2.10
N ASN A 128 -12.13 -8.46 -1.55
CA ASN A 128 -12.89 -7.50 -0.74
C ASN A 128 -12.73 -7.85 0.74
N PRO A 129 -11.67 -7.38 1.42
CA PRO A 129 -11.52 -7.65 2.83
C PRO A 129 -12.45 -6.72 3.61
N ALA A 130 -13.76 -7.00 3.62
CA ALA A 130 -14.75 -6.40 4.50
C ALA A 130 -14.40 -4.95 4.94
N LEU A 131 -14.36 -4.01 3.99
CA LEU A 131 -14.45 -2.60 4.35
C LEU A 131 -15.92 -2.36 4.69
N THR A 132 -16.29 -2.60 5.94
CA THR A 132 -17.61 -2.27 6.50
C THR A 132 -17.92 -0.79 6.35
N GLU A 133 -16.91 0.06 6.17
CA GLU A 133 -17.07 1.44 5.72
C GLU A 133 -16.75 1.52 4.22
N MET A 134 -17.80 1.41 3.41
CA MET A 134 -17.72 1.70 1.99
C MET A 134 -17.62 3.21 1.76
N LEU A 135 -16.81 3.62 0.78
CA LEU A 135 -16.92 4.96 0.22
C LEU A 135 -18.36 5.20 -0.21
N THR A 136 -18.92 6.34 0.17
CA THR A 136 -20.20 6.82 -0.31
C THR A 136 -20.16 7.00 -1.83
N ARG A 137 -21.33 7.07 -2.47
CA ARG A 137 -21.39 7.30 -3.92
C ARG A 137 -20.69 8.60 -4.33
N ALA A 138 -20.88 9.68 -3.56
CA ALA A 138 -20.24 10.97 -3.80
C ALA A 138 -18.72 10.88 -3.70
N GLU A 139 -18.21 10.21 -2.65
CA GLU A 139 -16.76 10.00 -2.50
C GLU A 139 -16.19 9.19 -3.66
N LYS A 140 -16.86 8.11 -4.10
CA LYS A 140 -16.42 7.34 -5.27
C LYS A 140 -16.37 8.18 -6.53
N THR A 141 -17.41 8.97 -6.80
CA THR A 141 -17.44 9.90 -7.94
C THR A 141 -16.30 10.92 -7.85
N LEU A 142 -16.05 11.50 -6.68
CA LEU A 142 -14.92 12.41 -6.48
C LEU A 142 -13.57 11.71 -6.74
N MET A 143 -13.35 10.50 -6.21
CA MET A 143 -12.11 9.76 -6.44
C MET A 143 -11.93 9.43 -7.94
N ASP A 144 -13.02 9.08 -8.61
CA ASP A 144 -13.06 8.78 -10.04
C ASP A 144 -12.74 10.01 -10.90
N ASP A 145 -13.29 11.16 -10.54
CA ASP A 145 -13.05 12.44 -11.21
C ASP A 145 -11.60 12.89 -11.01
N LEU A 146 -11.05 12.72 -9.80
CA LEU A 146 -9.65 13.01 -9.51
C LEU A 146 -8.71 12.07 -10.30
N ASP A 147 -8.97 10.76 -10.33
CA ASP A 147 -8.16 9.80 -11.13
C ASP A 147 -8.26 10.11 -12.64
N ASN A 148 -9.44 10.50 -13.13
CA ASN A 148 -9.64 10.89 -14.53
C ASN A 148 -8.94 12.20 -14.90
N ALA A 149 -9.03 13.22 -14.05
CA ALA A 149 -8.54 14.56 -14.35
C ALA A 149 -7.01 14.66 -14.25
N PHE A 150 -6.41 14.00 -13.26
CA PHE A 150 -4.97 14.07 -13.02
C PHE A 150 -4.24 12.94 -13.75
N GLY A 151 -4.87 11.79 -13.95
CA GLY A 151 -4.43 10.77 -14.89
C GLY A 151 -4.35 9.37 -14.31
N LYS A 152 -4.55 8.40 -15.20
CA LYS A 152 -4.43 6.96 -14.93
C LYS A 152 -2.99 6.64 -14.57
N SER A 153 -2.70 6.47 -13.27
CA SER A 153 -1.38 6.06 -12.76
C SER A 153 -0.19 6.92 -13.24
N VAL A 154 0.28 7.80 -12.37
CA VAL A 154 1.53 8.54 -12.60
C VAL A 154 2.71 7.55 -12.67
N ASP A 155 3.15 7.19 -13.87
CA ASP A 155 4.47 6.57 -14.02
C ASP A 155 5.51 7.58 -13.51
N LEU A 156 6.15 7.24 -12.38
CA LEU A 156 7.15 8.10 -11.72
C LEU A 156 8.37 8.41 -12.61
N LYS A 157 8.54 7.71 -13.74
CA LYS A 157 9.52 8.11 -14.76
C LYS A 157 9.17 9.44 -15.43
N GLN A 158 7.96 9.96 -15.23
CA GLN A 158 7.44 11.18 -15.84
C GLN A 158 6.96 12.24 -14.83
N VAL A 159 7.51 12.26 -13.60
CA VAL A 159 7.19 13.32 -12.60
C VAL A 159 7.38 14.73 -13.16
N SER A 160 8.41 14.94 -14.00
CA SER A 160 8.62 16.21 -14.71
C SER A 160 7.48 16.56 -15.67
N THR A 161 6.91 15.59 -16.37
CA THR A 161 5.71 15.77 -17.22
C THR A 161 4.51 16.17 -16.41
N TYR A 162 4.36 15.70 -15.17
CA TYR A 162 3.23 16.04 -14.32
C TYR A 162 3.35 17.45 -13.72
N VAL A 163 4.55 17.80 -13.24
CA VAL A 163 4.88 19.17 -12.81
C VAL A 163 4.76 20.14 -13.98
N ALA A 164 5.11 19.72 -15.21
CA ALA A 164 4.96 20.54 -16.41
C ALA A 164 3.49 20.63 -16.89
N ARG A 165 2.71 19.55 -16.78
CA ARG A 165 1.33 19.47 -17.28
C ARG A 165 0.33 20.14 -16.33
N TYR A 166 0.57 20.07 -15.02
CA TYR A 166 -0.35 20.60 -14.03
C TYR A 166 0.23 21.75 -13.18
N GLY A 167 1.55 21.92 -13.09
CA GLY A 167 2.19 23.09 -12.45
C GLY A 167 1.84 23.31 -10.96
N GLN A 168 2.16 24.49 -10.43
CA GLN A 168 1.62 24.97 -9.14
C GLN A 168 0.08 25.09 -9.14
N THR A 169 -0.53 25.12 -10.33
CA THR A 169 -1.98 25.09 -10.56
C THR A 169 -2.65 23.73 -10.32
N ALA A 170 -1.88 22.63 -10.23
CA ALA A 170 -2.40 21.29 -9.95
C ALA A 170 -3.11 21.27 -8.61
N TYR A 171 -2.44 21.84 -7.59
CA TYR A 171 -2.98 21.97 -6.25
C TYR A 171 -4.28 22.79 -6.24
N ALA A 172 -4.33 23.92 -6.95
CA ALA A 172 -5.53 24.74 -7.06
C ALA A 172 -6.67 24.02 -7.82
N ALA A 173 -6.37 23.23 -8.84
CA ALA A 173 -7.36 22.42 -9.57
C ALA A 173 -7.87 21.24 -8.73
N VAL A 174 -6.99 20.60 -7.94
CA VAL A 174 -7.36 19.59 -6.95
C VAL A 174 -8.27 20.22 -5.91
N GLN A 175 -7.87 21.35 -5.34
CA GLN A 175 -8.65 22.07 -4.33
C GLN A 175 -10.02 22.47 -4.87
N LYS A 176 -10.10 23.02 -6.08
CA LYS A 176 -11.38 23.34 -6.76
C LYS A 176 -12.29 22.12 -6.96
N MET A 177 -11.74 20.92 -7.12
CA MET A 177 -12.53 19.69 -7.23
C MET A 177 -12.92 19.12 -5.86
N LEU A 178 -12.10 19.33 -4.83
CA LEU A 178 -12.42 18.98 -3.45
C LEU A 178 -13.50 19.91 -2.84
N ASP A 179 -13.55 21.17 -3.28
CA ASP A 179 -14.48 22.19 -2.79
C ASP A 179 -15.87 22.18 -3.50
N LYS A 180 -16.10 21.25 -4.44
CA LYS A 180 -17.39 21.07 -5.16
C LYS A 180 -18.34 20.14 -4.42
#